data_AF-A0A1Y6BLR3-F1
#
_entry.id   AF-A0A1Y6BLR3-F1
#
_cell.length_a   1.000
_cell.length_b   1.000
_cell.length_c   1.000
_cell.angle_alpha   90.00
_cell.angle_beta   90.00
_cell.angle_gamma   90.00
#
_symmetry.space_group_name_H-M   'P 1'
#
loop_
_entity.id
_entity.type
_entity.pdbx_description
1 polymer ?
#
loop_
_entity_poly.entity_id
_entity_poly.type
_entity_poly.pdbx_seq_one_letter_code
_entity_poly.pdbx_strand_id
1 'polypeptide(L)'
;MGDGPGRRRLTAAPSGEVSPDGQGPSPDLEAERIFTRAVEVHKSGRVVEAVRHYADALARDPGHVQALNNLGVLLRGQGKQAAAEACYRRALALAPGNASLSNNLGNVLRERGRLREALSHYLSAVEACPEDGALLGGLGRALADLGRYDDAVAAYRCALERSKRRRGEIDREVPRLEVELATSLLAAGRWAEGFEALEARRRLGARRGPFRDLPSWQGEALPSGSLVVYGEPAPGDTLFFLRWLPALAERGFRYRLALPPELRRLIRELPGCLGLLDERSDALPAGGSGLFKVAAGSLPHLLELSEPPQMPAAGWLPLPEGPRLLPPAYPGRRLTVGLVWSGREGERGPGLERLLALAGLPGLQLLALQKGSAVADLVTAGAAGLVHDMSPSFGSLADLGRLLPSLDLVVAVEGPIAHLCGALGVPCWLLLPYAGDWRFPRGAARSPWYPRHRLFRQREPGVWDGALEALLAALDSRLKEAS
;
A
#
# COMPACT_ATOMS: atom_id res chain seq x y z
N MET A 1 27.29 -33.34 -97.74
CA MET A 1 28.74 -33.23 -98.03
C MET A 1 29.35 -32.60 -96.79
N GLY A 2 29.85 -33.35 -95.81
CA GLY A 2 31.04 -34.21 -95.86
C GLY A 2 32.03 -33.56 -94.88
N ASP A 3 32.20 -34.12 -93.68
CA ASP A 3 33.46 -34.75 -93.20
C ASP A 3 34.67 -33.78 -93.27
N GLY A 4 35.39 -33.45 -92.19
CA GLY A 4 35.63 -34.16 -90.94
C GLY A 4 36.66 -33.41 -90.06
N PRO A 5 37.38 -34.06 -89.12
CA PRO A 5 37.54 -33.59 -87.74
C PRO A 5 39.01 -33.34 -87.31
N GLY A 6 39.22 -32.83 -86.07
CA GLY A 6 40.55 -32.87 -85.44
C GLY A 6 40.66 -32.18 -84.07
N ARG A 7 40.54 -32.95 -82.98
CA ARG A 7 40.74 -32.56 -81.56
C ARG A 7 42.23 -32.49 -81.16
N ARG A 8 42.57 -31.60 -80.22
CA ARG A 8 43.52 -31.75 -79.05
C ARG A 8 43.52 -30.42 -78.24
N ARG A 9 42.89 -30.31 -77.06
CA ARG A 9 43.22 -30.67 -75.64
C ARG A 9 44.17 -29.71 -74.88
N LEU A 10 43.62 -29.18 -73.76
CA LEU A 10 44.21 -28.77 -72.45
C LEU A 10 45.12 -27.50 -72.43
N THR A 11 45.00 -26.51 -71.54
CA THR A 11 44.92 -26.52 -70.05
C THR A 11 44.41 -25.18 -69.42
N ALA A 12 43.64 -25.27 -68.30
CA ALA A 12 43.53 -24.46 -67.04
C ALA A 12 43.57 -22.90 -67.05
N ALA A 13 42.85 -22.09 -66.24
CA ALA A 13 41.79 -22.11 -65.19
C ALA A 13 41.43 -20.59 -64.88
N PRO A 14 40.60 -20.15 -63.89
CA PRO A 14 39.69 -20.83 -62.96
C PRO A 14 38.25 -20.25 -62.83
N SER A 15 37.38 -21.09 -62.28
CA SER A 15 36.34 -20.89 -61.26
C SER A 15 35.65 -19.51 -61.10
N GLY A 16 34.35 -19.47 -61.39
CA GLY A 16 33.40 -18.51 -60.84
C GLY A 16 32.29 -19.26 -60.08
N GLU A 17 32.37 -19.23 -58.75
CA GLU A 17 31.35 -19.72 -57.83
C GLU A 17 30.04 -18.95 -58.02
N VAL A 18 28.93 -19.67 -58.07
CA VAL A 18 27.58 -19.11 -57.95
C VAL A 18 27.24 -19.08 -56.46
N SER A 19 27.10 -17.89 -55.88
CA SER A 19 26.64 -17.70 -54.50
C SER A 19 25.17 -18.11 -54.35
N PRO A 20 24.81 -18.96 -53.36
CA PRO A 20 23.47 -18.99 -52.79
C PRO A 20 23.40 -18.04 -51.57
N ASP A 21 22.20 -17.85 -51.03
CA ASP A 21 21.87 -17.20 -49.74
C ASP A 21 21.48 -15.72 -49.75
N GLY A 22 20.25 -15.49 -50.25
CA GLY A 22 19.38 -14.37 -49.87
C GLY A 22 18.20 -14.82 -49.00
N GLN A 23 18.42 -15.65 -47.98
CA GLN A 23 17.40 -15.96 -46.98
C GLN A 23 17.67 -15.09 -45.74
N GLY A 24 16.73 -14.18 -45.42
CA GLY A 24 16.74 -13.49 -44.13
C GLY A 24 16.73 -14.48 -42.96
N PRO A 25 17.11 -14.07 -41.74
CA PRO A 25 17.15 -14.96 -40.59
C PRO A 25 15.79 -15.67 -40.41
N SER A 26 15.83 -16.96 -40.03
CA SER A 26 14.62 -17.72 -39.68
C SER A 26 13.74 -16.93 -38.70
N PRO A 27 12.40 -17.08 -38.74
CA PRO A 27 11.46 -16.31 -37.92
C PRO A 27 11.87 -16.21 -36.44
N ASP A 28 12.41 -17.30 -35.89
CA ASP A 28 12.86 -17.42 -34.50
C ASP A 28 14.09 -16.54 -34.18
N LEU A 29 15.05 -16.40 -35.10
CA LEU A 29 16.26 -15.60 -34.89
C LEU A 29 15.97 -14.10 -34.94
N GLU A 30 15.05 -13.69 -35.80
CA GLU A 30 14.61 -12.29 -35.87
C GLU A 30 13.81 -11.91 -34.62
N ALA A 31 12.90 -12.79 -34.17
CA ALA A 31 12.16 -12.59 -32.93
C ALA A 31 13.11 -12.45 -31.72
N GLU A 32 14.15 -13.30 -31.63
CA GLU A 32 15.14 -13.26 -30.56
C GLU A 32 15.97 -11.97 -30.58
N ARG A 33 16.33 -11.48 -31.76
CA ARG A 33 17.03 -10.20 -31.93
C ARG A 33 16.17 -9.03 -31.46
N ILE A 34 14.89 -9.01 -31.84
CA ILE A 34 13.94 -7.98 -31.40
C ILE A 34 13.73 -8.06 -29.88
N PHE A 35 13.61 -9.26 -29.32
CA PHE A 35 13.50 -9.49 -27.88
C PHE A 35 14.71 -8.95 -27.12
N THR A 36 15.93 -9.24 -27.59
CA THR A 36 17.18 -8.74 -26.98
C THR A 36 17.18 -7.20 -26.92
N ARG A 37 16.82 -6.54 -28.03
CA ARG A 37 16.66 -5.08 -28.08
C ARG A 37 15.57 -4.60 -27.11
N ALA A 38 14.45 -5.31 -27.01
CA ALA A 38 13.37 -4.97 -26.07
C ALA A 38 13.87 -4.99 -24.61
N VAL A 39 14.71 -5.97 -24.26
CA VAL A 39 15.34 -6.07 -22.93
C VAL A 39 16.29 -4.89 -22.66
N GLU A 40 17.11 -4.48 -23.63
CA GLU A 40 17.99 -3.32 -23.49
C GLU A 40 17.22 -2.02 -23.30
N VAL A 41 16.21 -1.78 -24.15
CA VAL A 41 15.33 -0.62 -24.07
C VAL A 41 14.59 -0.61 -22.73
N HIS A 42 14.11 -1.76 -22.27
CA HIS A 42 13.48 -1.91 -20.96
C HIS A 42 14.45 -1.53 -19.82
N LYS A 43 15.69 -2.05 -19.83
CA LYS A 43 16.72 -1.72 -18.83
C LYS A 43 17.06 -0.22 -18.81
N SER A 44 16.94 0.47 -19.95
CA SER A 44 17.13 1.93 -20.05
C SER A 44 15.94 2.77 -19.54
N GLY A 45 14.87 2.14 -19.05
CA GLY A 45 13.68 2.83 -18.52
C GLY A 45 12.70 3.34 -19.59
N ARG A 46 12.95 3.07 -20.87
CA ARG A 46 12.08 3.45 -22.00
C ARG A 46 10.89 2.50 -22.15
N VAL A 47 9.98 2.54 -21.18
CA VAL A 47 8.89 1.56 -21.02
C VAL A 47 7.97 1.46 -22.25
N VAL A 48 7.55 2.59 -22.83
CA VAL A 48 6.62 2.58 -23.99
C VAL A 48 7.26 1.90 -25.21
N GLU A 49 8.54 2.20 -25.46
CA GLU A 49 9.29 1.60 -26.56
C GLU A 49 9.55 0.11 -26.33
N ALA A 50 9.85 -0.29 -25.08
CA ALA A 50 10.02 -1.69 -24.71
C ALA A 50 8.75 -2.51 -24.94
N VAL A 51 7.57 -1.99 -24.56
CA VAL A 51 6.28 -2.64 -24.82
C VAL A 51 6.07 -2.90 -26.30
N ARG A 52 6.39 -1.91 -27.16
CA ARG A 52 6.29 -2.07 -28.62
C ARG A 52 7.24 -3.15 -29.12
N HIS A 53 8.50 -3.14 -28.70
CA HIS A 53 9.47 -4.14 -29.15
C HIS A 53 9.13 -5.56 -28.68
N TYR A 54 8.60 -5.75 -27.46
CA TYR A 54 8.10 -7.07 -27.06
C TYR A 54 6.90 -7.50 -27.91
N ALA A 55 5.98 -6.59 -28.26
CA ALA A 55 4.87 -6.90 -29.16
C ALA A 55 5.35 -7.26 -30.57
N ASP A 56 6.36 -6.56 -31.09
CA ASP A 56 6.98 -6.86 -32.39
C ASP A 56 7.63 -8.26 -32.38
N ALA A 57 8.34 -8.62 -31.31
CA ALA A 57 8.89 -9.97 -31.14
C ALA A 57 7.79 -11.04 -31.16
N LEU A 58 6.68 -10.78 -30.46
CA LEU A 58 5.52 -11.70 -30.41
C LEU A 58 4.72 -11.75 -31.71
N ALA A 59 4.80 -10.73 -32.56
CA ALA A 59 4.21 -10.77 -33.89
C ALA A 59 5.01 -11.70 -34.84
N ARG A 60 6.29 -11.93 -34.55
CA ARG A 60 7.16 -12.85 -35.31
C ARG A 60 7.14 -14.25 -34.73
N ASP A 61 7.27 -14.37 -33.41
CA ASP A 61 7.10 -15.62 -32.66
C ASP A 61 6.06 -15.44 -31.56
N PRO A 62 4.78 -15.77 -31.83
CA PRO A 62 3.73 -15.71 -30.83
C PRO A 62 3.94 -16.68 -29.64
N GLY A 63 4.86 -17.64 -29.75
CA GLY A 63 5.23 -18.61 -28.73
C GLY A 63 6.38 -18.17 -27.82
N HIS A 64 6.94 -16.97 -28.00
CA HIS A 64 8.12 -16.53 -27.25
C HIS A 64 7.81 -16.29 -25.77
N VAL A 65 8.12 -17.29 -24.93
CA VAL A 65 7.75 -17.33 -23.51
C VAL A 65 8.34 -16.16 -22.71
N GLN A 66 9.60 -15.78 -22.97
CA GLN A 66 10.25 -14.69 -22.22
C GLN A 66 9.72 -13.32 -22.64
N ALA A 67 9.43 -13.11 -23.94
CA ALA A 67 8.79 -11.89 -24.41
C ALA A 67 7.37 -11.74 -23.81
N LEU A 68 6.58 -12.82 -23.77
CA LEU A 68 5.27 -12.83 -23.08
C LEU A 68 5.41 -12.46 -21.60
N ASN A 69 6.37 -13.05 -20.88
CA ASN A 69 6.61 -12.73 -19.48
C ASN A 69 6.97 -11.25 -19.27
N ASN A 70 7.95 -10.74 -20.03
CA ASN A 70 8.45 -9.38 -19.84
C ASN A 70 7.41 -8.33 -20.26
N LEU A 71 6.65 -8.59 -21.33
CA LEU A 71 5.50 -7.77 -21.71
C LEU A 71 4.45 -7.76 -20.60
N GLY A 72 4.13 -8.94 -20.03
CA GLY A 72 3.21 -9.06 -18.90
C GLY A 72 3.64 -8.21 -17.71
N VAL A 73 4.94 -8.20 -17.38
CA VAL A 73 5.50 -7.39 -16.27
C VAL A 73 5.28 -5.89 -16.53
N LEU A 74 5.59 -5.42 -17.74
CA LEU A 74 5.40 -4.01 -18.11
C LEU A 74 3.93 -3.61 -18.11
N LEU A 75 3.05 -4.45 -18.66
CA LEU A 75 1.61 -4.21 -18.71
C LEU A 75 1.01 -4.15 -17.30
N ARG A 76 1.43 -5.05 -16.40
CA ARG A 76 1.03 -5.01 -14.99
C ARG A 76 1.48 -3.71 -14.32
N GLY A 77 2.73 -3.29 -14.54
CA GLY A 77 3.24 -2.00 -14.04
C GLY A 77 2.50 -0.77 -14.56
N GLN A 78 1.88 -0.87 -15.75
CA GLN A 78 0.99 0.16 -16.32
C GLN A 78 -0.47 0.05 -15.86
N GLY A 79 -0.81 -0.87 -14.95
CA GLY A 79 -2.18 -1.12 -14.52
C GLY A 79 -3.05 -1.87 -15.53
N LYS A 80 -2.50 -2.34 -16.66
CA LYS A 80 -3.20 -3.11 -17.71
C LYS A 80 -3.31 -4.59 -17.32
N GLN A 81 -3.93 -4.86 -16.18
CA GLN A 81 -3.95 -6.16 -15.52
C GLN A 81 -4.54 -7.28 -16.38
N ALA A 82 -5.61 -7.02 -17.14
CA ALA A 82 -6.23 -8.04 -17.99
C ALA A 82 -5.30 -8.51 -19.12
N ALA A 83 -4.57 -7.58 -19.74
CA ALA A 83 -3.61 -7.90 -20.79
C ALA A 83 -2.39 -8.64 -20.21
N ALA A 84 -1.89 -8.21 -19.04
CA ALA A 84 -0.82 -8.91 -18.33
C ALA A 84 -1.22 -10.36 -17.97
N GLU A 85 -2.44 -10.58 -17.48
CA GLU A 85 -2.96 -11.92 -17.21
C GLU A 85 -2.97 -12.79 -18.46
N ALA A 86 -3.42 -12.26 -19.60
CA ALA A 86 -3.43 -13.00 -20.87
C ALA A 86 -2.01 -13.40 -21.30
N CYS A 87 -1.03 -12.50 -21.17
CA CYS A 87 0.38 -12.79 -21.44
C CYS A 87 0.89 -13.94 -20.54
N TYR A 88 0.65 -13.88 -19.24
CA TYR A 88 1.13 -14.90 -18.30
C TYR A 88 0.45 -16.25 -18.49
N ARG A 89 -0.87 -16.28 -18.73
CA ARG A 89 -1.60 -17.53 -19.03
C ARG A 89 -1.05 -18.19 -20.30
N ARG A 90 -0.80 -17.41 -21.35
CA ARG A 90 -0.21 -17.93 -22.60
C ARG A 90 1.20 -18.46 -22.37
N ALA A 91 2.04 -17.70 -21.66
CA ALA A 91 3.40 -18.11 -21.33
C ALA A 91 3.41 -19.42 -20.52
N LEU A 92 2.51 -19.56 -19.53
CA LEU A 92 2.41 -20.74 -18.69
C LEU A 92 1.85 -21.96 -19.45
N ALA A 93 0.96 -21.76 -20.43
CA ALA A 93 0.51 -22.83 -21.32
C ALA A 93 1.64 -23.38 -22.21
N LEU A 94 2.58 -22.51 -22.60
CA LEU A 94 3.76 -22.88 -23.40
C LEU A 94 4.90 -23.46 -22.55
N ALA A 95 4.99 -23.08 -21.28
CA ALA A 95 5.97 -23.60 -20.33
C ALA A 95 5.30 -24.02 -19.00
N PRO A 96 4.57 -25.16 -18.99
CA PRO A 96 3.93 -25.67 -17.77
C PRO A 96 4.98 -25.92 -16.66
N GLY A 97 4.63 -25.61 -15.42
CA GLY A 97 5.52 -25.81 -14.27
C GLY A 97 6.57 -24.72 -14.04
N ASN A 98 6.60 -23.66 -14.86
CA ASN A 98 7.49 -22.53 -14.61
C ASN A 98 7.03 -21.73 -13.36
N ALA A 99 7.83 -21.80 -12.30
CA ALA A 99 7.53 -21.17 -11.00
C ALA A 99 7.39 -19.64 -11.10
N SER A 100 8.29 -18.98 -11.84
CA SER A 100 8.27 -17.52 -12.02
C SER A 100 7.02 -17.04 -12.74
N LEU A 101 6.58 -17.75 -13.79
CA LEU A 101 5.34 -17.45 -14.50
C LEU A 101 4.11 -17.64 -13.60
N SER A 102 4.08 -18.73 -12.83
CA SER A 102 2.99 -19.00 -11.88
C SER A 102 2.92 -17.91 -10.81
N ASN A 103 4.05 -17.48 -10.25
CA ASN A 103 4.10 -16.37 -9.31
C ASN A 103 3.64 -15.03 -9.91
N ASN A 104 4.03 -14.74 -11.16
CA ASN A 104 3.61 -13.53 -11.85
C ASN A 104 2.10 -13.53 -12.16
N LEU A 105 1.55 -14.67 -12.57
CA LEU A 105 0.11 -14.85 -12.71
C LEU A 105 -0.60 -14.72 -11.36
N GLY A 106 -0.05 -15.30 -10.29
CA GLY A 106 -0.53 -15.11 -8.92
C GLY A 106 -0.60 -13.64 -8.52
N ASN A 107 0.45 -12.86 -8.82
CA ASN A 107 0.49 -11.42 -8.52
C ASN A 107 -0.63 -10.66 -9.23
N VAL A 108 -0.84 -10.88 -10.54
CA VAL A 108 -1.89 -10.14 -11.27
C VAL A 108 -3.30 -10.57 -10.85
N LEU A 109 -3.51 -11.86 -10.55
CA LEU A 109 -4.79 -12.36 -10.04
C LEU A 109 -5.11 -11.77 -8.65
N ARG A 110 -4.11 -11.69 -7.78
CA ARG A 110 -4.21 -11.07 -6.45
C ARG A 110 -4.62 -9.60 -6.57
N GLU A 111 -3.93 -8.85 -7.41
CA GLU A 111 -4.24 -7.45 -7.69
C GLU A 111 -5.61 -7.22 -8.31
N ARG A 112 -6.15 -8.22 -9.03
CA ARG A 112 -7.52 -8.20 -9.55
C ARG A 112 -8.57 -8.60 -8.50
N GLY A 113 -8.16 -9.14 -7.34
CA GLY A 113 -9.03 -9.61 -6.27
C GLY A 113 -9.43 -11.09 -6.38
N ARG A 114 -8.87 -11.85 -7.34
CA ARG A 114 -9.11 -13.30 -7.52
C ARG A 114 -8.20 -14.10 -6.58
N LEU A 115 -8.35 -13.85 -5.28
CA LEU A 115 -7.40 -14.29 -4.26
C LEU A 115 -7.25 -15.82 -4.14
N ARG A 116 -8.34 -16.58 -4.27
CA ARG A 116 -8.29 -18.05 -4.18
C ARG A 116 -7.51 -18.67 -5.35
N GLU A 117 -7.69 -18.14 -6.55
CA GLU A 117 -6.95 -18.59 -7.73
C GLU A 117 -5.49 -18.14 -7.69
N ALA A 118 -5.24 -16.92 -7.22
CA ALA A 118 -3.89 -16.45 -6.96
C ALA A 118 -3.14 -17.39 -6.01
N LEU A 119 -3.78 -17.80 -4.89
CA LEU A 119 -3.21 -18.74 -3.93
C LEU A 119 -2.82 -20.07 -4.60
N SER A 120 -3.65 -20.62 -5.48
CA SER A 120 -3.33 -21.86 -6.21
C SER A 120 -2.06 -21.72 -7.05
N HIS A 121 -1.86 -20.58 -7.71
CA HIS A 121 -0.66 -20.33 -8.51
C HIS A 121 0.59 -20.09 -7.65
N TYR A 122 0.45 -19.44 -6.49
CA TYR A 122 1.57 -19.32 -5.54
C TYR A 122 1.99 -20.67 -4.96
N LEU A 123 1.03 -21.52 -4.60
CA LEU A 123 1.32 -22.87 -4.13
C LEU A 123 2.06 -23.67 -5.20
N SER A 124 1.58 -23.67 -6.44
CA SER A 124 2.26 -24.33 -7.56
C SER A 124 3.68 -23.80 -7.80
N ALA A 125 3.90 -22.48 -7.66
CA ALA A 125 5.22 -21.89 -7.77
C ALA A 125 6.18 -22.36 -6.65
N VAL A 126 5.69 -22.42 -5.42
CA VAL A 126 6.45 -22.90 -4.25
C VAL A 126 6.71 -24.41 -4.34
N GLU A 127 5.77 -25.21 -4.84
CA GLU A 127 5.96 -26.64 -5.07
C GLU A 127 7.08 -26.92 -6.09
N ALA A 128 7.15 -26.11 -7.16
CA ALA A 128 8.20 -26.23 -8.17
C ALA A 128 9.58 -25.79 -7.63
N CYS A 129 9.62 -24.76 -6.78
CA CYS A 129 10.85 -24.19 -6.23
C CYS A 129 10.73 -23.89 -4.72
N PRO A 130 10.74 -24.93 -3.84
CA PRO A 130 10.43 -24.77 -2.40
C PRO A 130 11.49 -23.98 -1.63
N GLU A 131 12.69 -23.88 -2.19
CA GLU A 131 13.80 -23.15 -1.59
C GLU A 131 13.82 -21.66 -1.98
N ASP A 132 12.89 -21.18 -2.82
CA ASP A 132 12.82 -19.78 -3.24
C ASP A 132 12.04 -18.90 -2.24
N GLY A 133 12.76 -18.01 -1.56
CA GLY A 133 12.23 -17.11 -0.53
C GLY A 133 11.35 -16.02 -1.12
N ALA A 134 11.57 -15.62 -2.38
CA ALA A 134 10.71 -14.64 -3.05
C ALA A 134 9.34 -15.25 -3.35
N LEU A 135 9.29 -16.53 -3.74
CA LEU A 135 8.05 -17.28 -3.97
C LEU A 135 7.29 -17.51 -2.65
N LEU A 136 8.00 -17.92 -1.59
CA LEU A 136 7.43 -18.06 -0.24
C LEU A 136 6.87 -16.72 0.28
N GLY A 137 7.56 -15.61 0.03
CA GLY A 137 7.04 -14.27 0.34
C GLY A 137 5.80 -13.90 -0.48
N GLY A 138 5.71 -14.35 -1.73
CA GLY A 138 4.49 -14.25 -2.55
C GLY A 138 3.31 -15.02 -1.97
N LEU A 139 3.56 -16.26 -1.54
CA LEU A 139 2.57 -17.10 -0.85
C LEU A 139 2.09 -16.45 0.46
N GLY A 140 3.01 -15.94 1.28
CA GLY A 140 2.69 -15.22 2.52
C GLY A 140 1.74 -14.03 2.27
N ARG A 141 1.99 -13.22 1.23
CA ARG A 141 1.10 -12.11 0.86
C ARG A 141 -0.29 -12.59 0.48
N ALA A 142 -0.41 -13.64 -0.33
CA ALA A 142 -1.71 -14.17 -0.73
C ALA A 142 -2.51 -14.74 0.46
N LEU A 143 -1.83 -15.39 1.41
CA LEU A 143 -2.44 -15.88 2.64
C LEU A 143 -2.91 -14.72 3.54
N ALA A 144 -2.12 -13.66 3.65
CA ALA A 144 -2.49 -12.46 4.39
C ALA A 144 -3.71 -11.76 3.76
N ASP A 145 -3.77 -11.62 2.43
CA ASP A 145 -4.92 -11.07 1.70
C ASP A 145 -6.20 -11.92 1.88
N LEU A 146 -6.04 -13.23 2.14
CA LEU A 146 -7.13 -14.14 2.48
C LEU A 146 -7.48 -14.14 3.98
N GLY A 147 -6.80 -13.31 4.78
CA GLY A 147 -6.99 -13.21 6.23
C GLY A 147 -6.53 -14.46 7.00
N ARG A 148 -5.68 -15.30 6.40
CA ARG A 148 -5.06 -16.49 6.99
C ARG A 148 -3.70 -16.10 7.61
N TYR A 149 -3.76 -15.30 8.67
CA TYR A 149 -2.57 -14.63 9.21
C TYR A 149 -1.54 -15.59 9.80
N ASP A 150 -1.95 -16.66 10.48
CA ASP A 150 -1.00 -17.65 11.02
C ASP A 150 -0.24 -18.39 9.91
N ASP A 151 -0.93 -18.77 8.84
CA ASP A 151 -0.31 -19.39 7.66
C ASP A 151 0.64 -18.40 6.96
N ALA A 152 0.25 -17.12 6.87
CA ALA A 152 1.11 -16.07 6.31
C ALA A 152 2.39 -15.89 7.15
N VAL A 153 2.26 -15.86 8.48
CA VAL A 153 3.39 -15.80 9.42
C VAL A 153 4.34 -16.98 9.20
N ALA A 154 3.82 -18.20 9.07
CA ALA A 154 4.63 -19.39 8.78
C ALA A 154 5.37 -19.24 7.44
N ALA A 155 4.67 -18.85 6.37
CA ALA A 155 5.26 -18.66 5.05
C ALA A 155 6.35 -17.59 5.04
N TYR A 156 6.15 -16.45 5.71
CA TYR A 156 7.17 -15.39 5.80
C TYR A 156 8.38 -15.80 6.64
N ARG A 157 8.18 -16.55 7.73
CA ARG A 157 9.31 -17.11 8.51
C ARG A 157 10.16 -18.04 7.66
N CYS A 158 9.52 -18.94 6.90
CA CYS A 158 10.22 -19.79 5.94
C CYS A 158 10.93 -18.95 4.87
N ALA A 159 10.27 -17.95 4.29
CA ALA A 159 10.88 -17.05 3.30
C ALA A 159 12.16 -16.39 3.83
N LEU A 160 12.11 -15.83 5.05
CA LEU A 160 13.24 -15.19 5.71
C LEU A 160 14.38 -16.19 6.00
N GLU A 161 14.06 -17.40 6.43
CA GLU A 161 15.05 -18.45 6.65
C GLU A 161 15.79 -18.81 5.35
N ARG A 162 15.05 -18.98 4.24
CA ARG A 162 15.65 -19.33 2.94
C ARG A 162 16.44 -18.17 2.34
N SER A 163 15.99 -16.92 2.51
CA SER A 163 16.77 -15.74 2.12
C SER A 163 18.08 -15.63 2.92
N LYS A 164 18.08 -15.95 4.22
CA LYS A 164 19.31 -15.94 5.05
C LYS A 164 20.34 -16.96 4.56
N ARG A 165 19.91 -18.17 4.19
CA ARG A 165 20.78 -19.27 3.71
C ARG A 165 21.46 -18.97 2.37
N ARG A 166 20.87 -18.10 1.53
CA ARG A 166 21.42 -17.73 0.22
C ARG A 166 22.56 -16.69 0.24
N ARG A 167 22.93 -16.12 1.39
CA ARG A 167 23.74 -14.88 1.39
C ARG A 167 25.26 -15.08 1.21
N GLY A 168 25.73 -14.55 0.08
CA GLY A 168 26.94 -13.72 -0.11
C GLY A 168 26.65 -12.29 -0.60
N GLU A 169 25.39 -11.92 -0.89
CA GLU A 169 24.97 -10.58 -1.32
C GLU A 169 23.88 -10.00 -0.38
N ILE A 170 23.83 -8.66 -0.26
CA ILE A 170 22.82 -7.95 0.55
C ILE A 170 21.45 -8.09 -0.13
N ASP A 171 20.65 -9.03 0.33
CA ASP A 171 19.27 -9.20 -0.13
C ASP A 171 18.42 -7.99 0.30
N ARG A 172 18.13 -7.12 -0.68
CA ARG A 172 17.37 -5.85 -0.51
C ARG A 172 15.90 -6.09 -0.15
N GLU A 173 15.38 -7.31 -0.32
CA GLU A 173 13.97 -7.63 -0.05
C GLU A 173 13.73 -8.09 1.40
N VAL A 174 14.76 -8.49 2.15
CA VAL A 174 14.62 -9.00 3.53
C VAL A 174 13.88 -8.02 4.46
N PRO A 175 14.21 -6.71 4.50
CA PRO A 175 13.48 -5.78 5.36
C PRO A 175 12.00 -5.65 5.00
N ARG A 176 11.62 -5.86 3.74
CA ARG A 176 10.21 -5.85 3.32
C ARG A 176 9.51 -7.11 3.84
N LEU A 177 10.12 -8.27 3.69
CA LEU A 177 9.57 -9.53 4.23
C LEU A 177 9.42 -9.49 5.75
N GLU A 178 10.35 -8.87 6.49
CA GLU A 178 10.22 -8.69 7.94
C GLU A 178 9.06 -7.77 8.32
N VAL A 179 8.81 -6.70 7.54
CA VAL A 179 7.64 -5.84 7.75
C VAL A 179 6.33 -6.56 7.44
N GLU A 180 6.27 -7.36 6.37
CA GLU A 180 5.08 -8.17 6.05
C GLU A 180 4.81 -9.26 7.10
N LEU A 181 5.87 -9.84 7.66
CA LEU A 181 5.77 -10.72 8.83
C LEU A 181 5.22 -9.94 10.03
N ALA A 182 5.75 -8.76 10.31
CA ALA A 182 5.32 -7.92 11.42
C ALA A 182 3.83 -7.57 11.33
N THR A 183 3.36 -7.10 10.18
CA THR A 183 1.94 -6.76 9.98
C THR A 183 1.04 -7.98 10.11
N SER A 184 1.49 -9.16 9.66
CA SER A 184 0.75 -10.41 9.82
C SER A 184 0.71 -10.88 11.29
N LEU A 185 1.80 -10.73 12.04
CA LEU A 185 1.84 -10.99 13.49
C LEU A 185 0.87 -10.07 14.25
N LEU A 186 0.90 -8.77 13.93
CA LEU A 186 -0.03 -7.78 14.50
C LEU A 186 -1.48 -8.14 14.15
N ALA A 187 -1.78 -8.50 12.90
CA ALA A 187 -3.12 -8.90 12.48
C ALA A 187 -3.60 -10.20 13.14
N ALA A 188 -2.69 -11.11 13.50
CA ALA A 188 -2.96 -12.32 14.28
C ALA A 188 -3.09 -12.06 15.79
N GLY A 189 -2.94 -10.81 16.25
CA GLY A 189 -3.00 -10.45 17.67
C GLY A 189 -1.72 -10.76 18.46
N ARG A 190 -0.61 -11.11 17.80
CA ARG A 190 0.70 -11.36 18.41
C ARG A 190 1.47 -10.05 18.55
N TRP A 191 0.94 -9.14 19.37
CA TRP A 191 1.36 -7.73 19.41
C TRP A 191 2.84 -7.52 19.75
N ALA A 192 3.35 -8.18 20.79
CA ALA A 192 4.75 -8.03 21.22
C ALA A 192 5.73 -8.42 20.10
N GLU A 193 5.58 -9.63 19.56
CA GLU A 193 6.39 -10.12 18.42
C GLU A 193 6.19 -9.25 17.17
N GLY A 194 4.96 -8.79 16.93
CA GLY A 194 4.63 -7.94 15.79
C GLY A 194 5.31 -6.58 15.85
N PHE A 195 5.28 -5.90 17.00
CA PHE A 195 5.96 -4.62 17.18
C PHE A 195 7.49 -4.74 17.16
N GLU A 196 8.05 -5.82 17.70
CA GLU A 196 9.48 -6.12 17.58
C GLU A 196 9.88 -6.28 16.10
N ALA A 197 9.17 -7.14 15.35
CA ALA A 197 9.45 -7.36 13.94
C ALA A 197 9.27 -6.08 13.09
N LEU A 198 8.34 -5.21 13.50
CA LEU A 198 8.04 -3.96 12.80
C LEU A 198 9.23 -2.98 12.79
N GLU A 199 10.22 -3.16 13.67
CA GLU A 199 11.47 -2.37 13.68
C GLU A 199 12.25 -2.48 12.37
N ALA A 200 12.04 -3.54 11.59
CA ALA A 200 12.59 -3.70 10.25
C ALA A 200 12.21 -2.56 9.30
N ARG A 201 11.06 -1.89 9.50
CA ARG A 201 10.62 -0.75 8.68
C ARG A 201 11.63 0.39 8.65
N ARG A 202 12.44 0.54 9.71
CA ARG A 202 13.48 1.59 9.78
C ARG A 202 14.59 1.40 8.75
N ARG A 203 14.73 0.18 8.19
CA ARG A 203 15.67 -0.15 7.11
C ARG A 203 15.10 0.09 5.71
N LEU A 204 13.81 0.39 5.57
CA LEU A 204 13.15 0.58 4.26
C LEU A 204 13.25 2.00 3.68
N GLY A 205 13.87 2.93 4.40
CA GLY A 205 14.09 4.28 3.89
C GLY A 205 15.02 5.11 4.77
N ALA A 206 15.83 5.96 4.14
CA ALA A 206 16.68 6.88 4.87
C ALA A 206 15.87 8.07 5.38
N ARG A 207 15.94 8.33 6.70
CA ARG A 207 15.45 9.58 7.27
C ARG A 207 16.33 10.74 6.83
N ARG A 208 15.70 11.88 6.59
CA ARG A 208 16.37 13.17 6.32
C ARG A 208 16.12 14.10 7.49
N GLY A 209 16.96 15.13 7.61
CA GLY A 209 16.81 16.17 8.62
C GLY A 209 17.89 16.16 9.70
N PRO A 210 17.89 17.18 10.56
CA PRO A 210 18.99 17.52 11.48
C PRO A 210 19.21 16.51 12.62
N PHE A 211 18.22 15.68 12.96
CA PHE A 211 18.33 14.62 13.97
C PHE A 211 18.65 13.24 13.36
N ARG A 212 18.94 13.15 12.04
CA ARG A 212 19.35 11.89 11.42
C ARG A 212 20.58 11.29 12.11
N ASP A 213 21.47 12.11 12.62
CA ASP A 213 22.77 11.67 13.13
C ASP A 213 22.77 11.46 14.67
N LEU A 214 21.64 11.70 15.35
CA LEU A 214 21.50 11.38 16.78
C LEU A 214 21.56 9.87 17.04
N PRO A 215 22.12 9.41 18.17
CA PRO A 215 22.04 8.02 18.58
C PRO A 215 20.58 7.58 18.76
N SER A 216 20.27 6.34 18.39
CA SER A 216 18.92 5.79 18.56
C SER A 216 18.75 5.26 19.98
N TRP A 217 17.74 5.75 20.68
CA TRP A 217 17.35 5.24 21.99
C TRP A 217 16.90 3.78 21.89
N GLN A 218 17.33 2.92 22.82
CA GLN A 218 17.04 1.48 22.86
C GLN A 218 16.22 1.08 24.11
N GLY A 219 15.65 2.04 24.83
CA GLY A 219 14.85 1.77 26.03
C GLY A 219 15.60 2.01 27.34
N GLU A 220 16.87 2.40 27.29
CA GLU A 220 17.67 2.73 28.47
C GLU A 220 17.11 3.95 29.24
N ALA A 221 17.39 4.05 30.54
CA ALA A 221 17.03 5.22 31.32
C ALA A 221 17.81 6.46 30.84
N LEU A 222 17.09 7.55 30.51
CA LEU A 222 17.68 8.80 30.05
C LEU A 222 17.33 9.95 31.01
N PRO A 223 18.20 10.98 31.11
CA PRO A 223 17.81 12.24 31.73
C PRO A 223 16.54 12.82 31.07
N SER A 224 15.69 13.44 31.88
CA SER A 224 14.46 14.07 31.39
C SER A 224 14.77 15.08 30.29
N GLY A 225 14.08 14.95 29.14
CA GLY A 225 14.27 15.84 28.01
C GLY A 225 15.47 15.52 27.12
N SER A 226 16.15 14.38 27.31
CA SER A 226 17.17 13.89 26.37
C SER A 226 16.60 13.21 25.12
N LEU A 227 15.28 13.04 25.01
CA LEU A 227 14.67 12.27 23.93
C LEU A 227 13.98 13.15 22.88
N VAL A 228 14.24 12.83 21.61
CA VAL A 228 13.53 13.36 20.43
C VAL A 228 12.70 12.24 19.81
N VAL A 229 11.37 12.34 19.92
CA VAL A 229 10.42 11.46 19.25
C VAL A 229 10.12 12.03 17.86
N TYR A 230 10.11 11.19 16.83
CA TYR A 230 9.74 11.61 15.48
C TYR A 230 8.61 10.75 14.90
N GLY A 231 7.75 11.34 14.06
CA GLY A 231 6.61 10.66 13.43
C GLY A 231 7.00 9.62 12.39
N GLU A 232 6.06 8.82 11.89
CA GLU A 232 6.26 7.89 10.76
C GLU A 232 6.06 8.60 9.39
N PRO A 233 6.56 8.05 8.27
CA PRO A 233 6.46 8.75 6.97
C PRO A 233 5.03 9.06 6.52
N ALA A 234 4.06 8.21 6.86
CA ALA A 234 2.66 8.46 6.59
C ALA A 234 2.00 9.25 7.74
N PRO A 235 1.20 10.30 7.45
CA PRO A 235 0.51 11.06 8.49
C PRO A 235 -0.43 10.22 9.36
N GLY A 236 -1.12 9.24 8.76
CA GLY A 236 -1.99 8.31 9.48
C GLY A 236 -1.23 7.46 10.50
N ASP A 237 -0.07 6.92 10.10
CA ASP A 237 0.81 6.15 10.98
C ASP A 237 1.38 7.03 12.10
N THR A 238 1.76 8.27 11.78
CA THR A 238 2.20 9.23 12.81
C THR A 238 1.12 9.46 13.84
N LEU A 239 -0.09 9.85 13.41
CA LEU A 239 -1.22 10.03 14.34
C LEU A 239 -1.51 8.74 15.12
N PHE A 240 -1.40 7.59 14.47
CA PHE A 240 -1.59 6.32 15.13
C PHE A 240 -0.58 6.09 16.26
N PHE A 241 0.71 6.33 16.05
CA PHE A 241 1.73 6.02 17.06
C PHE A 241 1.94 7.14 18.10
N LEU A 242 1.62 8.39 17.79
CA LEU A 242 1.70 9.48 18.79
C LEU A 242 0.69 9.32 19.94
N ARG A 243 -0.35 8.47 19.76
CA ARG A 243 -1.37 8.19 20.78
C ARG A 243 -0.80 7.75 22.13
N TRP A 244 0.39 7.16 22.13
CA TRP A 244 1.02 6.63 23.33
C TRP A 244 1.60 7.74 24.21
N LEU A 245 1.95 8.88 23.61
CA LEU A 245 2.70 9.93 24.29
C LEU A 245 1.95 10.58 25.46
N PRO A 246 0.63 10.86 25.39
CA PRO A 246 -0.11 11.38 26.53
C PRO A 246 -0.03 10.47 27.77
N ALA A 247 -0.28 9.17 27.60
CA ALA A 247 -0.20 8.19 28.69
C ALA A 247 1.23 8.04 29.24
N LEU A 248 2.24 8.12 28.37
CA LEU A 248 3.64 8.11 28.80
C LEU A 248 4.00 9.39 29.57
N ALA A 249 3.45 10.53 29.20
CA ALA A 249 3.70 11.79 29.88
C ALA A 249 3.15 11.83 31.32
N GLU A 250 2.02 11.17 31.58
CA GLU A 250 1.49 10.97 32.94
C GLU A 250 2.47 10.16 33.81
N ARG A 251 3.26 9.27 33.18
CA ARG A 251 4.33 8.50 33.83
C ARG A 251 5.67 9.26 33.91
N GLY A 252 5.66 10.57 33.69
CA GLY A 252 6.85 11.43 33.77
C GLY A 252 7.73 11.43 32.51
N PHE A 253 7.31 10.78 31.43
CA PHE A 253 8.06 10.80 30.18
C PHE A 253 8.07 12.23 29.59
N ARG A 254 9.25 12.73 29.24
CA ARG A 254 9.45 14.06 28.67
C ARG A 254 10.28 13.98 27.40
N TYR A 255 9.81 14.63 26.35
CA TYR A 255 10.37 14.47 25.00
C TYR A 255 10.24 15.77 24.20
N ARG A 256 11.06 15.92 23.16
CA ARG A 256 10.78 16.84 22.05
C ARG A 256 10.18 16.07 20.90
N LEU A 257 9.30 16.70 20.14
CA LEU A 257 8.58 16.04 19.05
C LEU A 257 8.93 16.67 17.70
N ALA A 258 9.61 15.90 16.85
CA ALA A 258 9.93 16.28 15.48
C ALA A 258 8.82 15.83 14.53
N LEU A 259 8.23 16.79 13.81
CA LEU A 259 7.14 16.54 12.88
C LEU A 259 7.34 17.29 11.56
N PRO A 260 6.79 16.76 10.45
CA PRO A 260 6.70 17.51 9.20
C PRO A 260 5.88 18.79 9.39
N PRO A 261 6.15 19.87 8.62
CA PRO A 261 5.42 21.13 8.69
C PRO A 261 3.90 20.97 8.66
N GLU A 262 3.43 20.02 7.86
CA GLU A 262 2.00 19.76 7.66
C GLU A 262 1.33 19.23 8.95
N LEU A 263 2.05 18.45 9.76
CA LEU A 263 1.55 17.93 11.05
C LEU A 263 1.81 18.90 12.21
N ARG A 264 2.82 19.77 12.14
CA ARG A 264 3.05 20.83 13.15
C ARG A 264 1.91 21.85 13.22
N ARG A 265 1.21 22.09 12.11
CA ARG A 265 0.00 22.92 12.08
C ARG A 265 -1.18 22.27 12.80
N LEU A 266 -1.20 20.94 12.83
CA LEU A 266 -2.26 20.15 13.47
C LEU A 266 -1.96 19.92 14.96
N ILE A 267 -0.73 19.53 15.27
CA ILE A 267 -0.29 19.16 16.61
C ILE A 267 0.58 20.30 17.14
N ARG A 268 0.02 21.12 18.04
CA ARG A 268 0.71 22.27 18.65
C ARG A 268 1.28 21.96 20.03
N GLU A 269 0.57 21.14 20.78
CA GLU A 269 0.95 20.70 22.11
C GLU A 269 0.52 19.25 22.31
N LEU A 270 1.30 18.53 23.10
CA LEU A 270 0.95 17.22 23.64
C LEU A 270 1.51 17.14 25.06
N PRO A 271 0.83 16.42 25.97
CA PRO A 271 1.35 16.21 27.31
C PRO A 271 2.79 15.67 27.27
N GLY A 272 3.65 16.23 28.12
CA GLY A 272 5.07 15.85 28.23
C GLY A 272 5.98 16.35 27.11
N CYS A 273 5.45 17.03 26.09
CA CYS A 273 6.24 17.61 25.02
C CYS A 273 6.94 18.91 25.48
N LEU A 274 8.27 18.93 25.42
CA LEU A 274 9.12 20.08 25.76
C LEU A 274 9.28 21.08 24.61
N GLY A 275 8.86 20.70 23.40
CA GLY A 275 8.96 21.53 22.22
C GLY A 275 8.77 20.76 20.91
N LEU A 276 8.21 21.44 19.92
CA LEU A 276 8.02 20.93 18.57
C LEU A 276 9.16 21.36 17.66
N LEU A 277 9.73 20.41 16.94
CA LEU A 277 10.79 20.62 15.97
C LEU A 277 10.26 20.39 14.55
N ASP A 278 10.70 21.21 13.60
CA ASP A 278 10.61 20.87 12.19
C ASP A 278 11.50 19.67 11.91
N GLU A 279 10.89 18.60 11.42
CA GLU A 279 11.64 17.41 11.07
C GLU A 279 12.65 17.67 9.93
N ARG A 280 12.46 18.73 9.14
CA ARG A 280 13.25 19.03 7.93
C ARG A 280 14.32 20.10 8.15
N SER A 281 14.12 21.05 9.08
CA SER A 281 14.94 22.27 9.14
C SER A 281 15.43 22.70 10.51
N ASP A 282 14.78 22.30 11.61
CA ASP A 282 15.08 22.92 12.91
C ASP A 282 16.36 22.34 13.54
N ALA A 283 17.32 23.20 13.87
CA ALA A 283 18.55 22.81 14.55
C ALA A 283 18.25 22.21 15.93
N LEU A 284 19.08 21.25 16.34
CA LEU A 284 18.96 20.63 17.66
C LEU A 284 19.37 21.61 18.77
N PRO A 285 18.69 21.61 19.93
CA PRO A 285 19.09 22.42 21.08
C PRO A 285 20.54 22.10 21.52
N ALA A 286 21.31 23.15 21.82
CA ALA A 286 22.67 23.08 22.39
C ALA A 286 23.64 22.10 21.70
N GLY A 287 23.61 22.00 20.36
CA GLY A 287 24.55 21.18 19.60
C GLY A 287 24.32 19.67 19.65
N GLY A 288 23.20 19.21 20.25
CA GLY A 288 22.77 17.81 20.21
C GLY A 288 23.51 16.85 21.16
N SER A 289 24.42 17.34 22.01
CA SER A 289 25.11 16.49 22.99
C SER A 289 24.11 15.93 24.02
N GLY A 290 24.16 14.61 24.25
CA GLY A 290 23.27 13.92 25.19
C GLY A 290 21.80 13.77 24.74
N LEU A 291 21.50 14.04 23.45
CA LEU A 291 20.19 13.76 22.86
C LEU A 291 20.17 12.40 22.17
N PHE A 292 19.02 11.72 22.26
CA PHE A 292 18.72 10.47 21.59
C PHE A 292 17.45 10.63 20.76
N LYS A 293 17.31 9.83 19.69
CA LYS A 293 16.12 9.82 18.85
C LYS A 293 15.37 8.50 18.95
N VAL A 294 14.05 8.55 18.75
CA VAL A 294 13.21 7.36 18.60
C VAL A 294 12.07 7.62 17.63
N ALA A 295 11.75 6.63 16.79
CA ALA A 295 10.53 6.67 15.98
C ALA A 295 9.31 6.43 16.89
N ALA A 296 8.23 7.17 16.68
CA ALA A 296 7.00 6.95 17.43
C ALA A 296 6.52 5.47 17.33
N GLY A 297 6.68 4.84 16.17
CA GLY A 297 6.32 3.43 15.98
C GLY A 297 7.22 2.40 16.68
N SER A 298 8.37 2.83 17.21
CA SER A 298 9.27 1.97 18.02
C SER A 298 8.89 1.97 19.50
N LEU A 299 8.08 2.94 19.95
CA LEU A 299 7.67 3.05 21.36
C LEU A 299 6.96 1.79 21.88
N PRO A 300 6.03 1.15 21.14
CA PRO A 300 5.38 -0.05 21.64
C PRO A 300 6.35 -1.20 21.93
N HIS A 301 7.33 -1.42 21.07
CA HIS A 301 8.35 -2.46 21.27
C HIS A 301 9.30 -2.10 22.43
N LEU A 302 9.90 -0.90 22.40
CA LEU A 302 10.91 -0.48 23.38
C LEU A 302 10.37 -0.32 24.82
N LEU A 303 9.05 -0.15 24.95
CA LEU A 303 8.37 -0.02 26.24
C LEU A 303 7.53 -1.27 26.58
N GLU A 304 7.70 -2.37 25.83
CA GLU A 304 7.06 -3.66 26.05
C GLU A 304 5.51 -3.58 26.12
N LEU A 305 4.92 -2.69 25.32
CA LEU A 305 3.48 -2.46 25.27
C LEU A 305 2.82 -3.55 24.44
N SER A 306 2.33 -4.58 25.12
CA SER A 306 1.79 -5.80 24.52
C SER A 306 0.29 -5.73 24.20
N GLU A 307 -0.42 -4.68 24.61
CA GLU A 307 -1.85 -4.51 24.38
C GLU A 307 -2.18 -3.10 23.88
N PRO A 308 -3.26 -2.90 23.11
CA PRO A 308 -3.74 -1.57 22.75
C PRO A 308 -4.00 -0.69 23.98
N PRO A 309 -3.59 0.59 23.98
CA PRO A 309 -3.89 1.47 25.10
C PRO A 309 -5.37 1.81 25.09
N GLN A 310 -5.99 1.86 26.27
CA GLN A 310 -7.32 2.43 26.40
C GLN A 310 -7.24 3.93 26.14
N MET A 311 -7.87 4.37 25.05
CA MET A 311 -7.90 5.78 24.67
C MET A 311 -9.15 6.48 25.23
N PRO A 312 -9.06 7.76 25.63
CA PRO A 312 -10.22 8.54 26.02
C PRO A 312 -11.22 8.67 24.86
N ALA A 313 -12.52 8.59 25.17
CA ALA A 313 -13.58 8.75 24.17
C ALA A 313 -13.61 10.16 23.55
N ALA A 314 -13.14 11.17 24.30
CA ALA A 314 -13.02 12.56 23.83
C ALA A 314 -11.84 12.77 22.85
N GLY A 315 -11.03 11.75 22.60
CA GLY A 315 -9.77 11.89 21.87
C GLY A 315 -8.63 12.35 22.78
N TRP A 316 -7.42 12.30 22.23
CA TRP A 316 -6.17 12.62 22.93
C TRP A 316 -5.46 13.85 22.35
N LEU A 317 -5.91 14.33 21.20
CA LEU A 317 -5.34 15.48 20.50
C LEU A 317 -6.20 16.71 20.77
N PRO A 318 -5.64 17.82 21.29
CA PRO A 318 -6.34 19.08 21.39
C PRO A 318 -6.81 19.62 20.03
N LEU A 319 -7.83 20.47 20.04
CA LEU A 319 -8.32 21.09 18.81
C LEU A 319 -7.25 22.02 18.19
N PRO A 320 -7.11 22.05 16.85
CA PRO A 320 -6.18 22.97 16.20
C PRO A 320 -6.60 24.44 16.38
N GLU A 321 -5.62 25.36 16.40
CA GLU A 321 -5.88 26.80 16.46
C GLU A 321 -6.64 27.32 15.23
N GLY A 322 -7.46 28.35 15.46
CA GLY A 322 -8.21 29.05 14.41
C GLY A 322 -9.72 28.79 14.47
N PRO A 323 -10.51 29.48 13.64
CA PRO A 323 -11.95 29.33 13.65
C PRO A 323 -12.36 27.92 13.21
N ARG A 324 -13.42 27.39 13.82
CA ARG A 324 -14.06 26.16 13.36
C ARG A 324 -14.52 26.32 11.92
N LEU A 325 -14.31 25.28 11.12
CA LEU A 325 -14.93 25.18 9.81
C LEU A 325 -16.30 24.54 10.00
N LEU A 326 -17.33 25.24 9.53
CA LEU A 326 -18.70 24.78 9.64
C LEU A 326 -19.20 24.35 8.26
N PRO A 327 -19.86 23.19 8.16
CA PRO A 327 -20.56 22.82 6.95
C PRO A 327 -21.76 23.76 6.71
N PRO A 328 -22.26 23.86 5.47
CA PRO A 328 -23.50 24.59 5.21
C PRO A 328 -24.64 24.01 6.04
N ALA A 329 -25.56 24.85 6.50
CA ALA A 329 -26.74 24.39 7.24
C ALA A 329 -27.90 24.15 6.27
N TYR A 330 -28.53 22.97 6.32
CA TYR A 330 -29.77 22.67 5.59
C TYR A 330 -30.96 22.59 6.55
N PRO A 331 -32.10 23.23 6.23
CA PRO A 331 -33.33 23.05 7.00
C PRO A 331 -33.76 21.57 7.07
N GLY A 332 -34.18 21.12 8.25
CA GLY A 332 -34.64 19.74 8.45
C GLY A 332 -33.53 18.69 8.55
N ARG A 333 -32.24 19.07 8.51
CA ARG A 333 -31.14 18.14 8.80
C ARG A 333 -31.21 17.67 10.25
N ARG A 334 -30.99 16.36 10.47
CA ARG A 334 -30.87 15.72 11.79
C ARG A 334 -29.44 15.28 12.06
N LEU A 335 -28.75 14.77 11.04
CA LEU A 335 -27.34 14.36 11.12
C LEU A 335 -26.54 14.94 9.96
N THR A 336 -25.33 15.39 10.25
CA THR A 336 -24.34 15.81 9.25
C THR A 336 -23.18 14.81 9.23
N VAL A 337 -23.00 14.14 8.09
CA VAL A 337 -22.06 13.03 7.92
C VAL A 337 -21.03 13.33 6.84
N GLY A 338 -19.76 13.22 7.21
CA GLY A 338 -18.64 13.30 6.27
C GLY A 338 -18.37 11.95 5.59
N LEU A 339 -18.08 11.96 4.29
CA LEU A 339 -17.82 10.78 3.46
C LEU A 339 -16.40 10.78 2.90
N VAL A 340 -15.71 9.65 3.01
CA VAL A 340 -14.45 9.35 2.34
C VAL A 340 -14.56 7.93 1.76
N TRP A 341 -14.64 7.81 0.44
CA TRP A 341 -15.02 6.56 -0.23
C TRP A 341 -13.87 5.85 -0.94
N SER A 342 -12.72 6.50 -1.01
CA SER A 342 -11.51 5.97 -1.64
C SER A 342 -10.26 6.32 -0.85
N GLY A 343 -9.34 5.35 -0.77
CA GLY A 343 -8.04 5.49 -0.11
C GLY A 343 -7.01 6.15 -1.05
N ARG A 344 -5.73 5.77 -0.92
CA ARG A 344 -4.71 6.14 -1.90
C ARG A 344 -4.94 5.40 -3.22
N GLU A 345 -4.38 5.91 -4.32
CA GLU A 345 -4.49 5.28 -5.64
C GLU A 345 -4.12 3.78 -5.59
N GLY A 346 -5.09 2.91 -5.85
CA GLY A 346 -4.94 1.44 -5.77
C GLY A 346 -5.56 0.77 -4.54
N GLU A 347 -5.87 1.51 -3.47
CA GLU A 347 -6.62 1.00 -2.31
C GLU A 347 -8.11 0.97 -2.63
N ARG A 348 -8.71 -0.23 -2.59
CA ARG A 348 -10.10 -0.44 -3.02
C ARG A 348 -11.08 -0.07 -1.90
N GLY A 349 -11.65 1.13 -1.97
CA GLY A 349 -12.89 1.47 -1.28
C GLY A 349 -14.13 0.96 -2.04
N PRO A 350 -15.35 1.16 -1.50
CA PRO A 350 -16.59 0.83 -2.21
C PRO A 350 -16.88 1.78 -3.38
N GLY A 351 -16.23 2.95 -3.43
CA GLY A 351 -16.54 4.02 -4.38
C GLY A 351 -17.77 4.83 -3.98
N LEU A 352 -17.91 6.03 -4.55
CA LEU A 352 -19.00 6.95 -4.21
C LEU A 352 -20.37 6.41 -4.61
N GLU A 353 -20.49 5.84 -5.80
CA GLU A 353 -21.77 5.38 -6.37
C GLU A 353 -22.53 4.45 -5.42
N ARG A 354 -21.82 3.50 -4.79
CA ARG A 354 -22.41 2.58 -3.82
C ARG A 354 -22.89 3.26 -2.53
N LEU A 355 -22.28 4.38 -2.16
CA LEU A 355 -22.65 5.16 -0.98
C LEU A 355 -23.80 6.14 -1.24
N LEU A 356 -24.21 6.36 -2.50
CA LEU A 356 -25.34 7.23 -2.82
C LEU A 356 -26.67 6.72 -2.25
N ALA A 357 -26.78 5.43 -1.95
CA ALA A 357 -27.92 4.88 -1.22
C ALA A 357 -28.16 5.59 0.13
N LEU A 358 -27.11 6.11 0.78
CA LEU A 358 -27.23 6.88 2.01
C LEU A 358 -28.03 8.18 1.81
N ALA A 359 -27.97 8.80 0.63
CA ALA A 359 -28.69 10.03 0.33
C ALA A 359 -30.22 9.82 0.30
N GLY A 360 -30.69 8.57 0.22
CA GLY A 360 -32.10 8.23 0.34
C GLY A 360 -32.67 8.34 1.76
N LEU A 361 -31.83 8.52 2.78
CA LEU A 361 -32.28 8.66 4.18
C LEU A 361 -32.66 10.12 4.50
N PRO A 362 -33.95 10.43 4.75
CA PRO A 362 -34.37 11.80 5.05
C PRO A 362 -33.72 12.34 6.33
N GLY A 363 -33.31 13.61 6.30
CA GLY A 363 -32.65 14.27 7.43
C GLY A 363 -31.13 14.04 7.49
N LEU A 364 -30.56 13.26 6.58
CA LEU A 364 -29.11 13.11 6.45
C LEU A 364 -28.53 14.20 5.53
N GLN A 365 -27.56 14.95 6.04
CA GLN A 365 -26.71 15.82 5.23
C GLN A 365 -25.38 15.10 4.96
N LEU A 366 -25.07 14.89 3.68
CA LEU A 366 -23.82 14.25 3.26
C LEU A 366 -22.81 15.29 2.77
N LEU A 367 -21.58 15.16 3.26
CA LEU A 367 -20.45 16.02 2.90
C LEU A 367 -19.32 15.18 2.34
N ALA A 368 -18.78 15.54 1.18
CA ALA A 368 -17.57 14.89 0.68
C ALA A 368 -16.33 15.46 1.39
N LEU A 369 -15.63 14.60 2.12
CA LEU A 369 -14.31 14.87 2.70
C LEU A 369 -13.17 14.23 1.87
N GLN A 370 -13.51 13.68 0.70
CA GLN A 370 -12.57 13.06 -0.21
C GLN A 370 -11.54 14.06 -0.72
N LYS A 371 -10.32 13.57 -0.96
CA LYS A 371 -9.23 14.32 -1.59
C LYS A 371 -8.63 13.53 -2.74
N GLY A 372 -7.87 14.24 -3.58
CA GLY A 372 -7.20 13.68 -4.75
C GLY A 372 -8.12 13.52 -5.95
N SER A 373 -7.71 12.69 -6.91
CA SER A 373 -8.42 12.44 -8.17
C SER A 373 -9.84 11.90 -7.97
N ALA A 374 -10.08 11.14 -6.89
CA ALA A 374 -11.39 10.58 -6.54
C ALA A 374 -12.47 11.64 -6.25
N VAL A 375 -12.13 12.91 -6.04
CA VAL A 375 -13.13 13.99 -5.94
C VAL A 375 -13.95 14.11 -7.23
N ALA A 376 -13.36 13.78 -8.39
CA ALA A 376 -14.06 13.75 -9.68
C ALA A 376 -15.22 12.75 -9.74
N ASP A 377 -15.28 11.79 -8.82
CA ASP A 377 -16.39 10.83 -8.70
C ASP A 377 -17.72 11.57 -8.43
N LEU A 378 -17.70 12.71 -7.74
CA LEU A 378 -18.90 13.53 -7.48
C LEU A 378 -19.55 14.00 -8.78
N VAL A 379 -18.74 14.44 -9.74
CA VAL A 379 -19.21 14.90 -11.05
C VAL A 379 -19.60 13.69 -11.89
N THR A 380 -18.76 12.66 -11.92
CA THR A 380 -18.95 11.46 -12.75
C THR A 380 -20.23 10.72 -12.38
N ALA A 381 -20.55 10.64 -11.08
CA ALA A 381 -21.77 10.01 -10.58
C ALA A 381 -22.99 10.95 -10.53
N GLY A 382 -22.86 12.23 -10.93
CA GLY A 382 -23.94 13.21 -10.85
C GLY A 382 -24.40 13.52 -9.40
N ALA A 383 -23.51 13.37 -8.42
CA ALA A 383 -23.84 13.39 -6.99
C ALA A 383 -23.77 14.79 -6.35
N ALA A 384 -23.41 15.84 -7.09
CA ALA A 384 -23.17 17.18 -6.55
C ALA A 384 -24.38 17.79 -5.82
N GLY A 385 -25.62 17.39 -6.18
CA GLY A 385 -26.84 17.81 -5.47
C GLY A 385 -27.16 17.00 -4.22
N LEU A 386 -26.52 15.84 -4.03
CA LEU A 386 -26.78 14.90 -2.93
C LEU A 386 -25.66 14.91 -1.88
N VAL A 387 -24.43 15.17 -2.31
CA VAL A 387 -23.23 15.20 -1.47
C VAL A 387 -22.52 16.52 -1.69
N HIS A 388 -22.47 17.36 -0.65
CA HIS A 388 -21.85 18.67 -0.73
C HIS A 388 -20.32 18.56 -0.70
N ASP A 389 -19.65 19.12 -1.70
CA ASP A 389 -18.19 19.08 -1.79
C ASP A 389 -17.52 20.04 -0.79
N MET A 390 -16.98 19.49 0.31
CA MET A 390 -16.18 20.26 1.27
C MET A 390 -14.70 20.32 0.88
N SER A 391 -14.27 19.60 -0.16
CA SER A 391 -12.85 19.54 -0.54
C SER A 391 -12.22 20.91 -0.82
N PRO A 392 -12.91 21.95 -1.33
CA PRO A 392 -12.35 23.29 -1.47
C PRO A 392 -12.13 24.01 -0.12
N SER A 393 -12.85 23.61 0.93
CA SER A 393 -12.88 24.31 2.22
C SER A 393 -11.72 23.94 3.16
N PHE A 394 -10.92 22.93 2.85
CA PHE A 394 -9.77 22.52 3.68
C PHE A 394 -8.57 22.15 2.81
N GLY A 395 -7.38 22.66 3.13
CA GLY A 395 -6.14 22.37 2.40
C GLY A 395 -5.18 21.44 3.14
N SER A 396 -5.42 21.22 4.43
CA SER A 396 -4.52 20.49 5.32
C SER A 396 -5.26 19.63 6.34
N LEU A 397 -4.54 18.72 7.02
CA LEU A 397 -5.10 17.97 8.15
C LEU A 397 -5.49 18.88 9.33
N ALA A 398 -4.82 20.02 9.50
CA ALA A 398 -5.19 21.01 10.51
C ALA A 398 -6.55 21.65 10.21
N ASP A 399 -6.81 22.02 8.96
CA ASP A 399 -8.12 22.51 8.51
C ASP A 399 -9.20 21.44 8.72
N LEU A 400 -8.91 20.19 8.34
CA LEU A 400 -9.82 19.08 8.58
C LEU A 400 -10.08 18.88 10.08
N GLY A 401 -9.07 19.02 10.93
CA GLY A 401 -9.23 18.98 12.39
C GLY A 401 -10.10 20.10 12.96
N ARG A 402 -10.28 21.22 12.24
CA ARG A 402 -11.23 22.29 12.58
C ARG A 402 -12.65 22.05 12.04
N LEU A 403 -12.80 21.15 11.07
CA LEU A 403 -14.08 20.75 10.47
C LEU A 403 -14.71 19.54 11.17
N LEU A 404 -13.91 18.49 11.42
CA LEU A 404 -14.40 17.21 11.94
C LEU A 404 -15.23 17.32 13.23
N PRO A 405 -14.86 18.15 14.22
CA PRO A 405 -15.65 18.31 15.45
C PRO A 405 -17.01 18.97 15.24
N SER A 406 -17.30 19.47 14.04
CA SER A 406 -18.58 20.04 13.62
C SER A 406 -19.53 19.00 13.00
N LEU A 407 -19.07 17.75 12.84
CA LEU A 407 -19.81 16.65 12.22
C LEU A 407 -20.30 15.67 13.30
N ASP A 408 -21.44 15.02 13.05
CA ASP A 408 -21.99 14.01 13.95
C ASP A 408 -21.29 12.65 13.82
N LEU A 409 -20.78 12.39 12.61
CA LEU A 409 -20.16 11.14 12.21
C LEU A 409 -19.34 11.33 10.93
N VAL A 410 -18.27 10.54 10.80
CA VAL A 410 -17.58 10.33 9.52
C VAL A 410 -17.72 8.88 9.09
N VAL A 411 -18.14 8.64 7.85
CA VAL A 411 -18.04 7.35 7.18
C VAL A 411 -16.82 7.40 6.27
N ALA A 412 -15.84 6.54 6.50
CA ALA A 412 -14.58 6.57 5.78
C ALA A 412 -14.07 5.18 5.43
N VAL A 413 -13.21 5.09 4.44
CA VAL A 413 -12.30 3.95 4.26
C VAL A 413 -11.03 4.14 5.11
N GLU A 414 -10.13 3.15 5.12
CA GLU A 414 -8.85 3.25 5.82
C GLU A 414 -8.02 4.44 5.32
N GLY A 415 -7.45 5.21 6.24
CA GLY A 415 -6.67 6.39 5.89
C GLY A 415 -6.45 7.36 7.05
N PRO A 416 -5.74 8.48 6.81
CA PRO A 416 -5.38 9.43 7.86
C PRO A 416 -6.60 10.08 8.54
N ILE A 417 -7.72 10.22 7.82
CA ILE A 417 -8.96 10.81 8.36
C ILE A 417 -9.54 9.94 9.48
N ALA A 418 -9.49 8.61 9.34
CA ALA A 418 -9.92 7.67 10.36
C ALA A 418 -9.15 7.87 11.67
N HIS A 419 -7.82 8.02 11.55
CA HIS A 419 -6.94 8.21 12.68
C HIS A 419 -7.10 9.59 13.32
N LEU A 420 -7.33 10.63 12.50
CA LEU A 420 -7.61 11.98 12.99
C LEU A 420 -8.95 12.06 13.74
N CYS A 421 -10.01 11.42 13.22
CA CYS A 421 -11.29 11.31 13.94
C CYS A 421 -11.09 10.68 15.32
N GLY A 422 -10.32 9.58 15.38
CA GLY A 422 -10.00 8.92 16.64
C GLY A 422 -9.15 9.77 17.58
N ALA A 423 -8.25 10.59 17.05
CA ALA A 423 -7.45 11.53 17.82
C ALA A 423 -8.28 12.67 18.42
N LEU A 424 -9.33 13.12 17.73
CA LEU A 424 -10.21 14.22 18.13
C LEU A 424 -11.52 13.76 18.83
N GLY A 425 -11.70 12.45 19.04
CA GLY A 425 -12.93 11.91 19.66
C GLY A 425 -14.18 12.00 18.78
N VAL A 426 -14.01 12.22 17.47
CA VAL A 426 -15.09 12.27 16.49
C VAL A 426 -15.45 10.83 16.09
N PRO A 427 -16.73 10.41 16.17
CA PRO A 427 -17.14 9.07 15.75
C PRO A 427 -16.79 8.82 14.28
N CYS A 428 -16.21 7.65 13.99
CA CYS A 428 -15.93 7.23 12.62
C CYS A 428 -16.40 5.80 12.35
N TRP A 429 -17.17 5.60 11.28
CA TRP A 429 -17.63 4.30 10.83
C TRP A 429 -16.80 3.91 9.62
N LEU A 430 -15.95 2.89 9.80
CA LEU A 430 -14.96 2.49 8.82
C LEU A 430 -15.47 1.38 7.92
N LEU A 431 -15.38 1.60 6.61
CA LEU A 431 -15.60 0.64 5.56
C LEU A 431 -14.29 -0.03 5.20
N LEU A 432 -14.21 -1.33 5.44
CA LEU A 432 -12.97 -2.08 5.44
C LEU A 432 -12.99 -3.20 4.37
N PRO A 433 -11.89 -3.38 3.63
CA PRO A 433 -11.74 -4.51 2.72
C PRO A 433 -11.70 -5.83 3.50
N TYR A 434 -11.81 -6.95 2.78
CA TYR A 434 -11.87 -8.29 3.38
C TYR A 434 -10.68 -8.59 4.31
N ALA A 435 -9.45 -8.38 3.81
CA ALA A 435 -8.26 -8.25 4.63
C ALA A 435 -7.90 -6.77 4.68
N GLY A 436 -8.13 -6.13 5.84
CA GLY A 436 -7.76 -4.73 6.07
C GLY A 436 -6.47 -4.62 6.88
N ASP A 437 -6.12 -3.38 7.22
CA ASP A 437 -4.97 -3.06 8.05
C ASP A 437 -5.07 -3.75 9.43
N TRP A 438 -3.92 -4.18 9.96
CA TRP A 438 -3.83 -4.91 11.23
C TRP A 438 -4.43 -4.12 12.41
N ARG A 439 -4.52 -2.79 12.31
CA ARG A 439 -5.14 -1.94 13.33
C ARG A 439 -6.65 -2.15 13.42
N PHE A 440 -7.27 -2.73 12.41
CA PHE A 440 -8.69 -3.07 12.42
C PHE A 440 -8.79 -4.59 12.25
N PRO A 441 -8.76 -5.37 13.34
CA PRO A 441 -8.77 -6.83 13.26
C PRO A 441 -10.01 -7.41 12.57
N ARG A 442 -9.89 -8.64 12.06
CA ARG A 442 -11.02 -9.38 11.51
C ARG A 442 -11.99 -9.80 12.62
N GLY A 443 -13.28 -9.85 12.30
CA GLY A 443 -14.33 -10.20 13.27
C GLY A 443 -14.71 -9.11 14.27
N ALA A 444 -13.93 -8.03 14.38
CA ALA A 444 -14.24 -6.92 15.26
C ALA A 444 -15.29 -5.98 14.66
N ALA A 445 -16.35 -5.67 15.40
CA ALA A 445 -17.35 -4.66 15.05
C ALA A 445 -16.96 -3.23 15.50
N ARG A 446 -15.93 -3.12 16.35
CA ARG A 446 -15.42 -1.86 16.92
C ARG A 446 -13.90 -1.83 16.84
N SER A 447 -13.33 -0.64 16.75
CA SER A 447 -11.87 -0.49 16.79
C SER A 447 -11.35 -0.78 18.20
N PRO A 448 -10.28 -1.59 18.35
CA PRO A 448 -9.62 -1.75 19.64
C PRO A 448 -8.81 -0.50 20.04
N TRP A 449 -8.62 0.45 19.12
CA TRP A 449 -7.79 1.64 19.32
C TRP A 449 -8.59 2.93 19.49
N TYR A 450 -9.85 2.94 19.07
CA TYR A 450 -10.70 4.13 19.02
C TYR A 450 -12.11 3.80 19.52
N PRO A 451 -12.46 4.19 20.76
CA PRO A 451 -13.71 3.76 21.41
C PRO A 451 -14.99 4.10 20.63
N ARG A 452 -14.97 5.20 19.87
CA ARG A 452 -16.13 5.69 19.11
C ARG A 452 -16.17 5.18 17.67
N HIS A 453 -15.21 4.34 17.26
CA HIS A 453 -15.16 3.82 15.90
C HIS A 453 -15.91 2.49 15.77
N ARG A 454 -16.74 2.40 14.73
CA ARG A 454 -17.42 1.16 14.32
C ARG A 454 -16.84 0.67 13.02
N LEU A 455 -16.79 -0.65 12.85
CA LEU A 455 -16.14 -1.30 11.71
C LEU A 455 -17.19 -2.06 10.88
N PHE A 456 -17.19 -1.83 9.58
CA PHE A 456 -18.04 -2.48 8.58
C PHE A 456 -17.14 -3.10 7.52
N ARG A 457 -17.19 -4.42 7.35
CA ARG A 457 -16.20 -5.15 6.55
C ARG A 457 -16.84 -6.00 5.47
N GLN A 458 -16.18 -6.07 4.32
CA GLN A 458 -16.47 -7.09 3.31
C GLN A 458 -16.51 -8.50 3.90
N ARG A 459 -17.54 -9.27 3.55
CA ARG A 459 -17.62 -10.70 3.88
C ARG A 459 -16.79 -11.55 2.93
N GLU A 460 -16.66 -11.08 1.70
CA GLU A 460 -15.85 -11.71 0.66
C GLU A 460 -15.02 -10.63 -0.07
N PRO A 461 -13.81 -10.97 -0.55
CA PRO A 461 -12.96 -10.02 -1.27
C PRO A 461 -13.70 -9.34 -2.42
N GLY A 462 -13.76 -8.01 -2.38
CA GLY A 462 -14.39 -7.18 -3.42
C GLY A 462 -15.91 -7.05 -3.33
N VAL A 463 -16.58 -7.78 -2.44
CA VAL A 463 -18.04 -7.74 -2.26
C VAL A 463 -18.41 -6.84 -1.09
N TRP A 464 -18.99 -5.68 -1.40
CA TRP A 464 -19.30 -4.63 -0.42
C TRP A 464 -20.75 -4.64 0.09
N ASP A 465 -21.66 -5.32 -0.58
CA ASP A 465 -23.12 -5.18 -0.37
C ASP A 465 -23.50 -5.40 1.10
N GLY A 466 -23.07 -6.51 1.70
CA GLY A 466 -23.38 -6.79 3.11
C GLY A 466 -22.78 -5.79 4.12
N ALA A 467 -21.65 -5.15 3.79
CA ALA A 467 -21.07 -4.11 4.64
C ALA A 467 -21.86 -2.80 4.53
N LEU A 468 -22.33 -2.48 3.32
CA LEU A 468 -23.10 -1.28 3.02
C LEU A 468 -24.54 -1.38 3.53
N GLU A 469 -25.18 -2.55 3.44
CA GLU A 469 -26.48 -2.82 4.04
C GLU A 469 -26.44 -2.62 5.56
N ALA A 470 -25.41 -3.17 6.22
CA ALA A 470 -25.21 -3.00 7.65
C ALA A 470 -24.94 -1.53 8.03
N LEU A 471 -24.18 -0.81 7.20
CA LEU A 471 -23.94 0.63 7.36
C LEU A 471 -25.24 1.43 7.26
N LEU A 472 -26.03 1.18 6.22
CA LEU A 472 -27.30 1.87 5.97
C LEU A 472 -28.29 1.65 7.11
N ALA A 473 -28.47 0.40 7.54
CA ALA A 473 -29.33 0.07 8.67
C ALA A 473 -28.87 0.74 9.98
N ALA A 474 -27.56 0.81 10.21
CA ALA A 474 -27.00 1.49 11.36
C ALA A 474 -27.22 3.01 11.32
N LEU A 475 -27.11 3.63 10.14
CA LEU A 475 -27.36 5.07 9.96
C LEU A 475 -28.83 5.40 10.15
N ASP A 476 -29.74 4.59 9.60
CA ASP A 476 -31.18 4.73 9.79
C ASP A 476 -31.59 4.64 11.27
N SER A 477 -31.05 3.67 12.02
CA SER A 477 -31.25 3.60 13.48
C SER A 477 -30.78 4.87 14.19
N ARG A 478 -29.58 5.36 13.84
CA ARG A 478 -29.02 6.56 14.46
C ARG A 478 -29.84 7.81 14.13
N LEU A 479 -30.39 7.91 12.93
CA LEU A 479 -31.30 9.00 12.55
C LEU A 479 -32.57 8.98 13.40
N LYS A 480 -33.16 7.79 13.62
CA LYS A 480 -34.35 7.62 14.47
C LYS A 480 -34.08 8.00 15.93
N GLU A 481 -32.88 7.73 16.44
CA GLU A 481 -32.45 8.14 17.79
C GLU A 481 -32.21 9.65 17.93
N ALA A 482 -31.86 10.33 16.83
CA ALA A 482 -31.62 11.77 16.79
C ALA A 482 -32.88 12.61 16.50
N SER A 483 -34.06 11.97 16.41
CA SER A 483 -35.32 12.56 15.95
C SER A 483 -36.21 13.09 17.05
#